data_AF-A0ABD0QTJ9-F1
#
_entry.id   AF-A0ABD0QTJ9-F1
#
_cell.length_a   1.000
_cell.length_b   1.000
_cell.length_c   1.000
_cell.angle_alpha   90.00
_cell.angle_beta   90.00
_cell.angle_gamma   90.00
#
_symmetry.space_group_name_H-M   'P 1'
#
loop_
_entity.id
_entity.type
_entity.pdbx_description
1 polymer ?
#
loop_
_entity_poly.entity_id
_entity_poly.type
_entity_poly.pdbx_seq_one_letter_code
_entity_poly.pdbx_strand_id
1 'polypeptide(L)' 'EDMDTDVDDEALRQLSSSGGRVVQHHPSLNTYTLSVGSEPGGAPPNLQADVLELSRLILSCCQGK' A
#
# COMPACT_ATOMS: atom_id res chain seq x y z
N GLU A 1 19.01 34.53 -1.49
CA GLU A 1 19.05 33.24 -2.22
C GLU A 1 18.27 32.27 -1.35
N ASP A 2 16.95 32.35 -1.46
CA ASP A 2 16.02 31.58 -0.65
C ASP A 2 15.84 30.23 -1.35
N MET A 3 16.47 29.21 -0.78
CA MET A 3 16.23 27.82 -1.19
C MET A 3 14.91 27.41 -0.55
N ASP A 4 13.82 27.52 -1.31
CA ASP A 4 12.51 26.99 -0.96
C ASP A 4 12.61 25.49 -0.70
N THR A 5 12.81 25.11 0.56
CA THR A 5 12.44 23.78 1.04
C THR A 5 10.92 23.74 1.15
N ASP A 6 10.25 23.62 0.00
CA ASP A 6 8.88 23.11 -0.06
C ASP A 6 8.94 21.58 0.03
N VAL A 7 9.40 21.11 1.19
CA VAL A 7 9.04 19.77 1.61
C VAL A 7 7.58 19.93 2.02
N ASP A 8 6.70 19.46 1.15
CA ASP A 8 5.26 19.37 1.35
C ASP A 8 4.97 18.56 2.64
N ASP A 9 5.09 19.23 3.78
CA ASP A 9 4.81 18.73 5.14
C ASP A 9 3.31 18.46 5.34
N GLU A 10 2.48 18.84 4.37
CA GLU A 10 1.02 18.65 4.36
C GLU A 10 0.60 17.34 3.64
N ALA A 11 1.48 16.68 2.87
CA ALA A 11 1.21 15.36 2.28
C ALA A 11 1.34 14.19 3.27
N LEU A 12 1.96 14.42 4.45
CA LEU A 12 2.16 13.38 5.47
C LEU A 12 0.99 13.23 6.45
N ARG A 13 -0.04 14.09 6.38
CA ARG A 13 -0.97 14.26 7.50
C ARG A 13 -1.90 13.10 7.77
N GLN A 14 -2.15 12.17 6.85
CA GLN A 14 -3.09 11.05 7.11
C GLN A 14 -2.74 9.78 6.34
N LEU A 15 -1.50 9.29 6.45
CA LEU A 15 -1.18 7.90 6.09
C LEU A 15 -1.87 6.95 7.08
N SER A 16 -3.17 6.71 6.90
CA SER A 16 -3.89 5.69 7.65
C SER A 16 -3.51 4.33 7.07
N SER A 17 -2.43 3.74 7.60
CA SER A 17 -1.96 2.42 7.19
C SER A 17 -2.81 1.34 7.89
N SER A 18 -3.69 0.70 7.13
CA SER A 18 -4.37 -0.54 7.54
C SER A 18 -4.02 -1.63 6.55
N GLY A 19 -3.23 -2.62 6.99
CA GLY A 19 -2.93 -3.82 6.20
C GLY A 19 -2.21 -3.56 4.87
N GLY A 20 -1.23 -2.66 4.82
CA GLY A 20 -0.46 -2.36 3.60
C GLY A 20 -1.26 -1.58 2.55
N ARG A 21 -2.25 -0.81 3.01
CA ARG A 21 -3.04 0.09 2.17
C ARG A 21 -2.72 1.52 2.57
N VAL A 22 -2.37 2.33 1.59
CA VAL A 22 -2.08 3.75 1.78
C VAL A 22 -3.17 4.55 1.09
N VAL A 23 -3.77 5.49 1.81
CA VAL A 23 -4.70 6.47 1.26
C VAL A 23 -4.02 7.82 1.21
N GLN A 24 -3.95 8.43 0.03
CA GLN A 24 -3.43 9.77 -0.18
C GLN A 24 -4.57 10.68 -0.62
N HIS A 25 -4.72 11.82 0.08
CA HIS A 25 -5.71 12.84 -0.27
C HIS A 25 -5.05 13.94 -1.12
N HIS A 26 -5.74 14.37 -2.19
CA HIS A 26 -5.32 15.45 -3.09
C HIS A 26 -6.32 16.61 -3.00
N PRO A 27 -6.10 17.59 -2.09
CA PRO A 27 -7.07 18.66 -1.82
C PRO A 27 -7.39 19.53 -3.06
N SER A 28 -6.39 19.75 -3.91
CA SER A 28 -6.52 20.55 -5.15
C SER A 28 -7.52 19.95 -6.16
N LEU A 29 -7.75 18.63 -6.09
CA LEU A 29 -8.63 17.89 -6.99
C LEU A 29 -9.83 17.25 -6.25
N ASN A 30 -9.93 17.43 -4.92
CA ASN A 30 -10.89 16.75 -4.05
C ASN A 30 -10.97 15.24 -4.35
N THR A 31 -9.81 14.60 -4.51
CA THR A 31 -9.70 13.20 -4.94
C THR A 31 -8.82 12.41 -3.96
N TYR A 32 -9.04 11.10 -3.90
CA TYR A 32 -8.29 10.18 -3.06
C TYR A 32 -7.64 9.09 -3.91
N THR A 33 -6.36 8.80 -3.65
CA THR A 33 -5.65 7.65 -4.22
C THR A 33 -5.57 6.55 -3.17
N LEU A 34 -6.04 5.35 -3.53
CA LEU A 34 -5.88 4.14 -2.73
C LEU A 34 -4.80 3.26 -3.36
N SER A 35 -3.66 3.14 -2.68
CA SER A 35 -2.56 2.26 -3.08
C SER A 35 -2.60 0.98 -2.24
N VAL A 36 -2.51 -0.16 -2.92
CA VAL A 36 -2.39 -1.48 -2.30
C VAL A 36 -0.96 -1.95 -2.52
N GLY A 37 -0.14 -1.94 -1.48
CA GLY A 37 1.28 -2.26 -1.59
C GLY A 37 2.07 -1.83 -0.35
N SER A 38 3.28 -2.38 -0.23
CA SER A 38 4.25 -1.93 0.77
C SER A 38 4.56 -0.43 0.60
N GLU A 39 4.93 0.22 1.69
CA GLU A 39 5.27 1.65 1.71
C GLU A 39 6.29 2.02 0.60
N PRO A 40 6.22 3.25 0.05
CA PRO A 40 7.19 3.71 -0.94
C PRO A 40 8.62 3.57 -0.41
N GLY A 41 9.49 2.90 -1.17
CA GLY A 41 10.88 2.62 -0.77
C GLY A 41 11.06 1.37 0.11
N GLY A 42 9.97 0.67 0.46
CA GLY A 42 10.04 -0.63 1.12
C GLY A 42 10.64 -1.71 0.21
N ALA A 43 11.29 -2.71 0.81
CA ALA A 43 11.68 -3.90 0.08
C ALA A 43 10.45 -4.57 -0.54
N PRO A 44 10.54 -5.09 -1.77
CA PRO A 44 9.42 -5.80 -2.38
C PRO A 44 8.98 -6.94 -1.46
N PRO A 45 7.66 -7.15 -1.28
CA PRO A 45 7.18 -8.22 -0.40
C PRO A 45 7.71 -9.57 -0.91
N ASN A 46 8.18 -10.41 0.01
CA ASN A 46 8.53 -11.79 -0.32
C ASN A 46 7.24 -12.59 -0.51
N LEU A 47 6.81 -12.72 -1.76
CA LEU A 47 5.56 -13.38 -2.14
C LEU A 47 5.61 -14.92 -2.00
N GLN A 48 6.76 -15.52 -1.68
CA GLN A 48 6.88 -16.98 -1.66
C GLN A 48 5.95 -17.61 -0.63
N ALA A 49 5.87 -17.04 0.57
CA ALA A 49 4.99 -17.52 1.62
C ALA A 49 3.51 -17.37 1.22
N ASP A 50 3.14 -16.21 0.68
CA ASP A 50 1.77 -15.90 0.24
C ASP A 50 1.31 -16.82 -0.91
N VAL A 51 2.20 -17.11 -1.87
CA VAL A 51 1.92 -18.02 -2.99
C VAL A 51 1.75 -19.46 -2.50
N LEU A 52 2.57 -19.91 -1.55
CA LEU A 52 2.42 -21.25 -0.95
C LEU A 52 1.12 -21.36 -0.16
N GLU A 53 0.75 -20.34 0.59
CA GLU A 53 -0.51 -20.29 1.31
C GLU A 53 -1.71 -20.31 0.36
N LEU A 54 -1.70 -19.47 -0.67
CA LEU A 54 -2.75 -19.44 -1.69
C LEU A 54 -2.89 -20.79 -2.40
N SER A 55 -1.77 -21.42 -2.78
CA SER A 55 -1.76 -22.76 -3.38
C SER A 55 -2.42 -23.79 -2.47
N ARG A 56 -2.10 -23.77 -1.17
CA ARG A 56 -2.73 -24.65 -0.16
C ARG A 56 -4.24 -24.40 -0.07
N LEU A 57 -4.68 -23.14 -0.07
CA LEU A 57 -6.09 -22.78 -0.01
C LEU A 57 -6.85 -23.26 -1.26
N ILE A 58 -6.29 -23.05 -2.45
CA ILE A 58 -6.87 -23.52 -3.71
C ILE A 58 -7.02 -25.05 -3.69
N LEU A 59 -5.96 -25.76 -3.31
CA LEU A 59 -5.97 -27.22 -3.21
C LEU A 59 -7.02 -27.70 -2.19
N SER A 60 -7.13 -27.05 -1.04
CA SER A 60 -8.14 -27.35 -0.04
C SER A 60 -9.57 -27.12 -0.55
N CYS A 61 -9.81 -26.04 -1.30
CA CYS A 61 -11.10 -25.74 -1.91
C CYS A 61 -11.48 -26.77 -2.99
N CYS A 62 -10.50 -27.28 -3.75
CA CYS A 62 -10.74 -28.27 -4.79
C CYS A 62 -10.94 -29.70 -4.25
N GLN A 63 -10.42 -30.02 -3.06
CA GLN A 63 -10.55 -31.33 -2.42
C GLN A 63 -11.86 -31.49 -1.62
N GLY A 64 -12.53 -30.40 -1.28
CA GLY A 64 -13.75 -30.40 -0.46
C GLY A 64 -15.06 -30.52 -1.25
N LYS A 65 -15.06 -31.12 -2.44
CA LYS A 65 -16.22 -31.20 -3.33
C LYS A 65 -16.56 -32.64 -3.71
#